data_AF-A0A930BUN3-F1
#
_entry.id   AF-A0A930BUN3-F1
#
_cell.length_a   1.000
_cell.length_b   1.000
_cell.length_c   1.000
_cell.angle_alpha   90.00
_cell.angle_beta   90.00
_cell.angle_gamma   90.00
#
_symmetry.space_group_name_H-M   'P 1'
#
loop_
_entity.id
_entity.type
_entity.pdbx_description
1 polymer ?
#
loop_
_entity_poly.entity_id
_entity_poly.type
_entity_poly.pdbx_seq_one_letter_code
_entity_poly.pdbx_strand_id
1 'polypeptide(L)' 'RYGVWQAKEVDGHKKFGVCRSTFVIDRAGMIRHALYNVNYKGHAAEVLRLVRELDG' A
#
# COMPACT_ATOMS: atom_id res chain seq x y z
N ARG A 1 -8.38 -0.31 10.77
CA ARG A 1 -8.20 1.02 10.15
C ARG A 1 -6.93 1.00 9.29
N TYR A 2 -6.99 1.34 8.01
CA TYR A 2 -5.92 1.10 7.02
C TYR A 2 -4.82 2.17 6.95
N GLY A 3 -4.85 3.21 7.77
CA GLY A 3 -3.77 4.22 7.82
C GLY A 3 -3.55 5.05 6.55
N VAL A 4 -4.45 4.97 5.55
CA VAL A 4 -4.27 5.63 4.24
C VAL A 4 -4.46 7.14 4.26
N TRP A 5 -5.18 7.69 5.24
CA TRP A 5 -5.35 9.13 5.40
C TRP A 5 -4.16 9.70 6.17
N GLN A 6 -3.25 10.35 5.44
CA GLN A 6 -1.98 10.81 5.98
C GLN A 6 -1.78 12.30 5.69
N ALA A 7 -1.05 12.97 6.57
CA ALA A 7 -0.61 14.33 6.34
C ALA A 7 0.59 14.35 5.40
N LYS A 8 0.59 15.27 4.44
CA LYS A 8 1.69 15.57 3.55
C LYS A 8 1.95 17.08 3.57
N GLU A 9 3.22 17.45 3.61
CA GLU A 9 3.62 18.84 3.41
C GLU A 9 3.64 19.14 1.91
N VAL A 10 2.88 20.15 1.51
CA VAL A 10 2.79 20.62 0.13
C VAL A 10 2.89 22.14 0.18
N ASP A 11 3.97 22.67 -0.38
CA ASP A 11 4.28 24.10 -0.42
C ASP A 11 4.26 24.75 0.98
N GLY A 12 4.86 24.09 1.98
CA GLY A 12 4.91 24.57 3.37
C GLY A 12 3.59 24.44 4.14
N HIS A 13 2.53 23.91 3.52
CA HIS A 13 1.25 23.68 4.17
C HIS A 13 1.01 22.20 4.43
N LYS A 14 0.55 21.87 5.63
CA LYS A 14 0.12 20.52 5.99
C LYS A 14 -1.26 20.25 5.40
N LYS A 15 -1.33 19.35 4.42
CA LYS A 15 -2.58 18.89 3.81
C LYS A 15 -2.76 17.40 4.08
N PHE A 16 -3.98 16.96 4.33
CA PHE A 16 -4.28 15.53 4.41
C PHE A 16 -4.76 15.01 3.06
N GLY A 17 -4.37 13.78 2.74
CA GLY A 17 -4.79 13.12 1.53
C GLY A 17 -4.70 11.61 1.64
N VAL A 18 -5.19 10.94 0.60
CA VAL A 18 -5.04 9.50 0.47
C VAL A 18 -3.60 9.20 0.05
N CYS A 19 -2.88 8.48 0.90
CA CYS A 19 -1.58 7.90 0.59
C CYS A 19 -1.79 6.68 -0.32
N ARG A 20 -1.17 6.67 -1.51
CA ARG A 20 -1.27 5.53 -2.43
C ARG A 20 -0.74 4.29 -1.73
N SER A 21 -1.62 3.31 -1.54
CA SER A 21 -1.35 2.14 -0.72
C SER A 21 -1.85 0.88 -1.42
N THR A 22 -1.26 -0.27 -1.08
CA THR A 22 -1.72 -1.58 -1.53
C THR A 22 -1.68 -2.55 -0.36
N PHE A 23 -2.74 -3.32 -0.21
CA PHE A 23 -2.87 -4.33 0.84
C PHE A 23 -3.02 -5.69 0.18
N VAL A 24 -2.22 -6.66 0.63
CA VAL A 24 -2.36 -8.07 0.24
C VAL A 24 -3.05 -8.78 1.39
N ILE A 25 -4.22 -9.36 1.12
CA ILE A 25 -5.08 -10.01 2.11
C ILE A 25 -5.21 -11.48 1.72
N ASP A 26 -4.94 -12.38 2.65
CA ASP A 26 -5.06 -13.82 2.40
C ASP A 26 -6.50 -14.33 2.56
N ARG A 27 -6.70 -15.63 2.32
CA ARG A 27 -8.04 -16.28 2.38
C ARG A 27 -8.64 -16.29 3.79
N ALA A 28 -7.84 -16.14 4.84
CA ALA A 28 -8.32 -16.01 6.21
C ALA A 28 -8.75 -14.56 6.54
N GLY A 29 -8.62 -13.63 5.59
CA GLY A 29 -8.92 -12.22 5.78
C GLY A 29 -7.79 -11.47 6.50
N MET A 30 -6.59 -12.07 6.62
CA MET A 30 -5.46 -11.42 7.29
C MET A 30 -4.65 -10.58 6.29
N ILE A 31 -4.30 -9.35 6.68
CA ILE A 31 -3.39 -8.51 5.90
C ILE A 31 -1.97 -9.09 6.04
N ARG A 32 -1.42 -9.57 4.92
CA ARG A 32 -0.06 -10.12 4.83
C ARG A 32 0.97 -9.07 4.46
N HIS A 33 0.57 -8.10 3.64
CA HIS A 33 1.40 -6.94 3.32
C HIS A 33 0.56 -5.67 3.32
N ALA A 34 1.13 -4.60 3.87
CA ALA A 34 0.59 -3.25 3.80
C ALA A 34 1.69 -2.33 3.24
N LEU A 35 1.53 -1.93 1.98
CA LEU A 35 2.49 -1.11 1.24
C LEU A 35 1.94 0.31 1.17
N TYR A 36 2.73 1.30 1.57
CA TYR A 36 2.35 2.71 1.58
C TYR A 36 3.30 3.53 0.72
N ASN A 37 2.85 4.72 0.28
CA ASN A 37 3.61 5.64 -0.54
C ASN A 37 4.20 4.99 -1.82
N VAL A 38 3.42 4.10 -2.44
CA VAL A 38 3.92 3.27 -3.54
C VAL A 38 4.07 4.06 -4.85
N ASN A 39 5.13 3.78 -5.61
CA ASN A 39 5.25 4.25 -6.98
C ASN A 39 4.33 3.42 -7.88
N TYR A 40 3.84 3.95 -8.99
CA TYR A 40 3.04 3.16 -9.93
C TYR A 40 3.91 2.28 -10.84
N LYS A 41 5.14 2.70 -11.15
CA LYS A 41 6.03 1.99 -12.06
C LYS A 41 6.50 0.68 -11.42
N GLY A 42 6.22 -0.45 -12.07
CA GLY A 42 6.66 -1.78 -11.63
C GLY A 42 5.87 -2.38 -10.45
N HIS A 43 5.04 -1.58 -9.77
CA HIS A 43 4.37 -1.99 -8.54
C HIS A 43 3.43 -3.19 -8.70
N ALA A 44 2.72 -3.27 -9.84
CA ALA A 44 1.86 -4.43 -10.11
C ALA A 44 2.66 -5.75 -10.19
N ALA A 45 3.86 -5.71 -10.77
CA ALA A 45 4.73 -6.88 -10.85
C ALA A 45 5.30 -7.28 -9.48
N GLU A 46 5.63 -6.29 -8.64
CA GLU A 46 6.06 -6.51 -7.25
C GLU A 46 4.93 -7.16 -6.43
N VAL A 47 3.71 -6.66 -6.53
CA VAL A 47 2.54 -7.24 -5.85
C VAL A 47 2.28 -8.66 -6.32
N LEU A 48 2.37 -8.93 -7.63
CA LEU A 48 2.22 -10.30 -8.16
C LEU A 48 3.28 -11.26 -7.57
N ARG A 49 4.53 -10.80 -7.42
CA ARG A 49 5.59 -11.60 -6.78
C ARG A 49 5.24 -11.91 -5.33
N LEU A 50 4.83 -10.89 -4.55
CA LEU A 50 4.42 -11.07 -3.15
C LEU A 50 3.28 -12.07 -3.01
N VAL A 51 2.27 -12.01 -3.88
CA VAL A 51 1.15 -12.97 -3.84
C VAL A 51 1.63 -14.40 -4.14
N ARG A 52 2.53 -14.58 -5.11
CA ARG A 52 3.09 -15.91 -5.43
C ARG A 52 3.90 -16.52 -4.30
N GLU A 53 4.61 -15.69 -3.54
CA GLU A 53 5.37 -16.12 -2.35
C GLU A 53 4.47 -16.54 -1.18
N LEU A 54 3.19 -16.13 -1.17
CA LEU A 54 2.23 -16.49 -0.12
C LEU A 54 1.46 -17.78 -0.44
N ASP A 55 1.35 -18.15 -1.71
CA ASP A 55 0.68 -19.37 -2.19
C ASP A 55 1.62 -20.59 -2.24
N GLY A 56 2.93 -20.40 -2.01
CA GLY A 56 3.94 -21.46 -1.90
C GLY A 56 4.20 -21.84 -0.44
#